data_AF-A0A967UBZ6-F1
#
_entry.id   AF-A0A967UBZ6-F1
#
_cell.length_a   1.000
_cell.length_b   1.000
_cell.length_c   1.000
_cell.angle_alpha   90.00
_cell.angle_beta   90.00
_cell.angle_gamma   90.00
#
_symmetry.space_group_name_H-M   'P 1'
#
loop_
_entity.id
_entity.type
_entity.pdbx_description
1 polymer ?
#
loop_
_entity_poly.entity_id
_entity_poly.type
_entity_poly.pdbx_seq_one_letter_code
_entity_poly.pdbx_strand_id
1 'polypeptide(L)'
;MAREVRDYSGGAVDTTLTSSINSTDLTIPISDATGWPSGGANGPFFVVIDYDLAGIEKVEVASRTGTTLTVANTGKRGVDDTAATSHSSGAKIRHCGTAQDMAEFNSHAFDTTIDDHGQYMRTDGTRHDLSARHAVGTVIAAATPGSIEPDDTAAEGVAASVARSDHTHGNTTAAAGTIQPDDTAAEGVATSFSRSDHKHAIVADTAAAISGTAAEGSATSFARSDHDHSYGAASIPGSALMDAIVTMAKLA
;
A
#
# COMPACT_ATOMS: atom_id res chain seq x y z
N MET A 1 -17.93 33.72 -8.22
CA MET A 1 -18.09 33.64 -9.68
C MET A 1 -17.35 32.39 -10.14
N ALA A 2 -17.84 31.69 -11.16
CA ALA A 2 -17.09 30.56 -11.73
C ALA A 2 -15.80 31.11 -12.35
N ARG A 3 -14.66 30.47 -12.07
CA ARG A 3 -13.38 30.82 -12.71
C ARG A 3 -13.41 30.27 -14.13
N GLU A 4 -13.16 31.13 -15.10
CA GLU A 4 -13.22 30.79 -16.52
C GLU A 4 -11.85 31.05 -17.14
N VAL A 5 -11.39 30.15 -18.02
CA VAL A 5 -10.20 30.40 -18.81
C VAL A 5 -10.48 31.56 -19.76
N ARG A 6 -9.58 32.55 -19.80
CA ARG A 6 -9.69 33.75 -20.64
C ARG A 6 -8.75 33.65 -21.85
N ASP A 7 -9.22 34.10 -23.01
CA ASP A 7 -8.41 34.16 -24.24
C ASP A 7 -7.63 35.49 -24.29
N TYR A 8 -6.31 35.43 -24.09
CA TYR A 8 -5.44 36.61 -24.15
C TYR A 8 -4.54 36.60 -25.37
N SER A 9 -4.39 37.75 -26.01
CA SER A 9 -3.40 37.96 -27.06
C SER A 9 -2.61 39.26 -26.83
N GLY A 10 -1.31 39.12 -26.59
CA GLY A 10 -0.40 40.27 -26.46
C GLY A 10 -0.09 40.99 -27.78
N GLY A 11 -0.53 40.46 -28.92
CA GLY A 11 -0.31 41.04 -30.25
C GLY A 11 -1.52 41.73 -30.86
N ALA A 12 -2.61 41.91 -30.09
CA ALA A 12 -3.82 42.56 -30.58
C ALA A 12 -3.58 44.04 -30.88
N VAL A 13 -3.80 44.46 -32.13
CA VAL A 13 -3.66 45.87 -32.54
C VAL A 13 -4.81 46.72 -32.00
N ASP A 14 -4.54 47.95 -31.58
CA ASP A 14 -5.61 48.89 -31.27
C ASP A 14 -6.42 49.20 -32.54
N THR A 15 -7.74 49.34 -32.43
CA THR A 15 -8.65 49.54 -33.57
C THR A 15 -9.78 50.51 -33.22
N THR A 16 -10.76 50.67 -34.12
CA THR A 16 -11.92 51.55 -33.93
C THR A 16 -13.22 50.85 -34.28
N LEU A 17 -14.33 51.33 -33.73
CA LEU A 17 -15.66 50.90 -34.14
C LEU A 17 -15.98 51.38 -35.56
N THR A 18 -16.57 50.50 -36.39
CA THR A 18 -17.00 50.89 -37.76
C THR A 18 -18.39 51.52 -37.79
N SER A 19 -19.22 51.28 -36.77
CA SER A 19 -20.51 51.94 -36.57
C SER A 19 -20.73 52.31 -35.10
N SER A 20 -21.64 53.25 -34.85
CA SER A 20 -22.07 53.54 -33.48
C SER A 20 -22.79 52.33 -32.87
N ILE A 21 -22.67 52.18 -31.55
CA ILE A 21 -23.39 51.18 -30.75
C ILE A 21 -24.08 51.85 -29.57
N ASN A 22 -25.13 51.24 -29.04
CA ASN A 22 -25.81 51.60 -27.80
C ASN A 22 -25.46 50.63 -26.65
N SER A 23 -25.94 50.94 -25.44
CA SER A 23 -25.65 50.17 -24.21
C SER A 23 -26.24 48.76 -24.18
N THR A 24 -27.15 48.43 -25.10
CA THR A 24 -27.79 47.11 -25.22
C THR A 24 -27.30 46.28 -26.40
N ASP A 25 -26.50 46.87 -27.29
CA ASP A 25 -25.98 46.14 -28.45
C ASP A 25 -25.06 45.00 -28.01
N LEU A 26 -25.27 43.83 -28.60
CA LEU A 26 -24.49 42.62 -28.32
C LEU A 26 -23.50 42.30 -29.44
N THR A 27 -23.46 43.13 -30.47
CA THR A 27 -22.57 43.00 -31.62
C THR A 27 -21.77 44.28 -31.74
N ILE A 28 -20.44 44.17 -31.64
CA ILE A 28 -19.53 45.31 -31.68
C ILE A 28 -18.64 45.16 -32.92
N PRO A 29 -18.83 45.98 -33.97
CA PRO A 29 -18.06 45.86 -35.20
C PRO A 29 -16.79 46.73 -35.14
N ILE A 30 -15.64 46.12 -35.40
CA ILE A 30 -14.32 46.76 -35.39
C ILE A 30 -13.74 46.88 -36.80
N SER A 31 -12.75 47.74 -37.00
CA SER A 31 -12.14 47.99 -38.32
C SER A 31 -10.99 47.04 -38.65
N ASP A 32 -10.24 46.62 -37.64
CA ASP A 32 -9.11 45.69 -37.75
C ASP A 32 -9.10 44.77 -36.53
N ALA A 33 -8.82 43.49 -36.76
CA ALA A 33 -8.78 42.48 -35.72
C ALA A 33 -7.49 41.64 -35.80
N THR A 34 -6.43 42.21 -36.38
CA THR A 34 -5.11 41.61 -36.51
C THR A 34 -4.51 41.30 -35.14
N GLY A 35 -4.17 40.04 -34.92
CA GLY A 35 -3.59 39.57 -33.66
C GLY A 35 -4.57 39.53 -32.48
N TRP A 36 -5.87 39.77 -32.67
CA TRP A 36 -6.85 39.69 -31.58
C TRP A 36 -7.13 38.25 -31.14
N PRO A 37 -7.58 38.01 -29.90
CA PRO A 37 -8.13 36.73 -29.47
C PRO A 37 -9.35 36.33 -30.32
N SER A 38 -9.72 35.06 -30.30
CA SER A 38 -10.87 34.54 -31.05
C SER A 38 -12.12 34.39 -30.17
N GLY A 39 -11.93 34.18 -28.87
CA GLY A 39 -12.99 33.80 -27.97
C GLY A 39 -13.55 32.39 -28.24
N GLY A 40 -14.77 32.14 -27.80
CA GLY A 40 -15.50 30.90 -28.06
C GLY A 40 -14.86 29.70 -27.35
N ALA A 41 -14.34 28.74 -28.12
CA ALA A 41 -13.73 27.53 -27.56
C ALA A 41 -12.48 27.81 -26.72
N ASN A 42 -11.80 28.93 -26.95
CA ASN A 42 -10.63 29.37 -26.19
C ASN A 42 -11.00 30.13 -24.90
N GLY A 43 -12.29 30.34 -24.65
CA GLY A 43 -12.82 31.15 -23.55
C GLY A 43 -13.03 32.62 -23.93
N PRO A 44 -13.87 33.37 -23.20
CA PRO A 44 -14.12 34.79 -23.48
C PRO A 44 -12.88 35.67 -23.27
N PHE A 45 -12.91 36.89 -23.80
CA PHE A 45 -11.85 37.89 -23.62
C PHE A 45 -12.43 39.27 -23.33
N PHE A 46 -11.63 40.17 -22.77
CA PHE A 46 -12.09 41.53 -22.46
C PHE A 46 -11.53 42.57 -23.41
N VAL A 47 -12.34 43.60 -23.63
CA VAL A 47 -11.99 44.77 -24.45
C VAL A 47 -12.36 46.03 -23.68
N VAL A 48 -11.71 47.13 -24.01
CA VAL A 48 -12.06 48.46 -23.49
C VAL A 48 -12.33 49.40 -24.66
N ILE A 49 -13.48 50.08 -24.63
CA ILE A 49 -13.93 51.05 -25.62
C ILE A 49 -13.72 52.46 -25.06
N ASP A 50 -13.40 53.41 -25.94
CA ASP A 50 -13.08 54.81 -25.64
C ASP A 50 -12.00 54.94 -24.57
N TYR A 51 -10.98 54.09 -24.65
CA TYR A 51 -9.89 54.01 -23.66
C TYR A 51 -9.00 55.27 -23.59
N ASP A 52 -9.20 56.22 -24.49
CA ASP A 52 -8.57 57.55 -24.47
C ASP A 52 -9.48 58.65 -23.90
N LEU A 53 -10.67 58.30 -23.42
CA LEU A 53 -11.64 59.20 -22.78
C LEU A 53 -11.88 58.79 -21.31
N ALA A 54 -12.53 59.68 -20.53
CA ALA A 54 -12.85 59.42 -19.13
C ALA A 54 -13.99 58.40 -18.94
N GLY A 55 -14.85 58.21 -19.96
CA GLY A 55 -16.00 57.30 -19.93
C GLY A 55 -15.68 55.96 -20.59
N ILE A 56 -14.64 55.28 -20.12
CA ILE A 56 -14.28 53.97 -20.67
C ILE A 56 -15.39 52.94 -20.39
N GLU A 57 -15.62 52.04 -21.33
CA GLU A 57 -16.45 50.86 -21.11
C GLU A 57 -15.60 49.60 -21.29
N LYS A 58 -15.55 48.73 -20.29
CA LYS A 58 -15.02 47.37 -20.45
C LYS A 58 -16.15 46.41 -20.79
N VAL A 59 -15.87 45.50 -21.71
CA VAL A 59 -16.84 44.53 -22.23
C VAL A 59 -16.21 43.14 -22.24
N GLU A 60 -16.96 42.15 -21.77
CA GLU A 60 -16.60 40.74 -21.95
C GLU A 60 -17.16 40.25 -23.30
N VAL A 61 -16.25 39.93 -24.22
CA VAL A 61 -16.56 39.41 -25.53
C VAL A 61 -16.54 37.89 -25.46
N ALA A 62 -17.66 37.28 -25.83
CA ALA A 62 -17.81 35.83 -25.84
C ALA A 62 -17.04 35.21 -27.01
N SER A 63 -17.12 35.81 -28.19
CA SER A 63 -16.44 35.33 -29.40
C SER A 63 -16.25 36.43 -30.44
N ARG A 64 -15.37 36.19 -31.40
CA ARG A 64 -15.13 37.04 -32.56
C ARG A 64 -15.19 36.23 -33.85
N THR A 65 -15.88 36.78 -34.85
CA THR A 65 -15.85 36.28 -36.22
C THR A 65 -15.40 37.41 -37.15
N GLY A 66 -14.22 37.27 -37.75
CA GLY A 66 -13.61 38.35 -38.54
C GLY A 66 -13.42 39.60 -37.69
N THR A 67 -14.09 40.69 -38.07
CA THR A 67 -14.08 41.99 -37.38
C THR A 67 -15.37 42.26 -36.59
N THR A 68 -16.14 41.21 -36.28
CA THR A 68 -17.35 41.31 -35.47
C THR A 68 -17.14 40.63 -34.12
N LEU A 69 -17.24 41.41 -33.05
CA LEU A 69 -17.21 40.91 -31.67
C LEU A 69 -18.64 40.62 -31.21
N THR A 70 -18.85 39.48 -30.56
CA THR A 70 -20.15 39.03 -30.03
C THR A 70 -20.10 39.01 -28.50
N VAL A 71 -21.02 39.72 -27.86
CA VAL A 71 -21.21 39.79 -26.42
C VAL A 71 -22.37 38.86 -26.04
N ALA A 72 -22.21 38.01 -25.02
CA ALA A 72 -23.20 36.97 -24.74
C ALA A 72 -24.57 37.51 -24.32
N ASN A 73 -24.60 38.61 -23.55
CA ASN A 73 -25.81 39.29 -23.09
C ASN A 73 -25.46 40.69 -22.56
N THR A 74 -26.47 41.50 -22.25
CA THR A 74 -26.27 42.88 -21.80
C THR A 74 -25.55 42.98 -20.45
N GLY A 75 -25.56 41.94 -19.62
CA GLY A 75 -24.79 41.86 -18.38
C GLY A 75 -23.28 41.70 -18.58
N LYS A 76 -22.83 41.51 -19.83
CA LYS A 76 -21.41 41.46 -20.21
C LYS A 76 -20.90 42.77 -20.83
N ARG A 77 -21.76 43.79 -20.90
CA ARG A 77 -21.42 45.19 -21.18
C ARG A 77 -21.13 45.91 -19.85
N GLY A 78 -20.27 46.93 -19.86
CA GLY A 78 -19.95 47.71 -18.66
C GLY A 78 -19.45 46.89 -17.48
N VAL A 79 -18.55 45.93 -17.72
CA VAL A 79 -17.96 45.09 -16.66
C VAL A 79 -16.77 45.80 -15.98
N ASP A 80 -16.18 45.17 -14.96
CA ASP A 80 -14.95 45.68 -14.30
C ASP A 80 -15.13 47.10 -13.73
N ASP A 81 -16.24 47.32 -13.02
CA ASP A 81 -16.67 48.59 -12.42
C ASP A 81 -16.83 49.76 -13.42
N THR A 82 -16.99 49.45 -14.71
CA THR A 82 -17.40 50.42 -15.73
C THR A 82 -18.93 50.41 -15.94
N ALA A 83 -19.44 51.19 -16.89
CA ALA A 83 -20.87 51.24 -17.19
C ALA A 83 -21.12 51.04 -18.69
N ALA A 84 -22.20 50.34 -19.02
CA ALA A 84 -22.61 50.16 -20.41
C ALA A 84 -23.15 51.47 -20.98
N THR A 85 -22.55 51.98 -22.06
CA THR A 85 -22.95 53.25 -22.68
C THR A 85 -23.07 53.16 -24.19
N SER A 86 -23.47 54.26 -24.82
CA SER A 86 -23.44 54.39 -26.28
C SER A 86 -22.08 54.93 -26.72
N HIS A 87 -21.51 54.32 -27.75
CA HIS A 87 -20.24 54.72 -28.34
C HIS A 87 -20.44 55.12 -29.80
N SER A 88 -19.73 56.16 -30.24
CA SER A 88 -19.82 56.64 -31.62
C SER A 88 -18.99 55.76 -32.57
N SER A 89 -19.34 55.73 -33.85
CA SER A 89 -18.42 55.24 -34.89
C SER A 89 -17.07 55.96 -34.77
N GLY A 90 -15.98 55.22 -34.92
CA GLY A 90 -14.62 55.72 -34.70
C GLY A 90 -14.14 55.67 -33.24
N ALA A 91 -14.99 55.31 -32.27
CA ALA A 91 -14.59 55.04 -30.89
C ALA A 91 -13.44 54.03 -30.84
N LYS A 92 -12.40 54.33 -30.07
CA LYS A 92 -11.20 53.48 -30.00
C LYS A 92 -11.46 52.27 -29.13
N ILE A 93 -10.95 51.11 -29.52
CA ILE A 93 -11.13 49.87 -28.78
C ILE A 93 -9.85 49.04 -28.81
N ARG A 94 -9.53 48.38 -27.68
CA ARG A 94 -8.41 47.44 -27.59
C ARG A 94 -8.73 46.24 -26.70
N HIS A 95 -8.03 45.13 -26.93
CA HIS A 95 -8.00 43.99 -26.01
C HIS A 95 -7.31 44.40 -24.70
N CYS A 96 -7.83 43.95 -23.55
CA CYS A 96 -7.28 44.30 -22.25
C CYS A 96 -7.48 43.21 -21.21
N GLY A 97 -6.74 43.31 -20.10
CA GLY A 97 -7.03 42.60 -18.86
C GLY A 97 -7.90 43.43 -17.91
N THR A 98 -8.49 42.76 -16.93
CA THR A 98 -9.44 43.33 -15.96
C THR A 98 -8.99 43.11 -14.52
N ALA A 99 -9.58 43.84 -13.56
CA ALA A 99 -9.37 43.57 -12.15
C ALA A 99 -9.92 42.18 -11.77
N GLN A 100 -11.00 41.72 -12.43
CA GLN A 100 -11.51 40.35 -12.29
C GLN A 100 -10.42 39.31 -12.57
N ASP A 101 -9.67 39.46 -13.66
CA ASP A 101 -8.60 38.51 -14.02
C ASP A 101 -7.52 38.40 -12.92
N MET A 102 -7.16 39.53 -12.33
CA MET A 102 -6.18 39.59 -11.25
C MET A 102 -6.75 39.10 -9.92
N ALA A 103 -8.04 39.31 -9.67
CA ALA A 103 -8.72 38.76 -8.50
C ALA A 103 -8.79 37.23 -8.57
N GLU A 104 -9.04 36.65 -9.74
CA GLU A 104 -9.05 35.21 -9.95
C GLU A 104 -7.65 34.61 -9.71
N PHE A 105 -6.58 35.24 -10.21
CA PHE A 105 -5.21 34.82 -9.94
C PHE A 105 -4.83 34.95 -8.46
N ASN A 106 -5.20 36.05 -7.80
CA ASN A 106 -4.97 36.22 -6.38
C ASN A 106 -5.73 35.18 -5.55
N SER A 107 -6.95 34.84 -5.93
CA SER A 107 -7.72 33.78 -5.27
C SER A 107 -7.04 32.43 -5.47
N HIS A 108 -6.45 32.13 -6.63
CA HIS A 108 -5.65 30.92 -6.83
C HIS A 108 -4.42 30.86 -5.90
N ALA A 109 -3.76 32.00 -5.68
CA ALA A 109 -2.55 32.07 -4.86
C ALA A 109 -2.81 32.08 -3.35
N PHE A 110 -3.89 32.71 -2.89
CA PHE A 110 -4.09 33.06 -1.48
C PHE A 110 -5.34 32.46 -0.85
N ASP A 111 -6.32 31.99 -1.63
CA ASP A 111 -7.52 31.38 -1.06
C ASP A 111 -7.23 29.92 -0.66
N THR A 112 -6.92 29.72 0.61
CA THR A 112 -6.64 28.39 1.17
C THR A 112 -7.88 27.51 1.30
N THR A 113 -9.07 28.02 0.99
CA THR A 113 -10.32 27.23 1.02
C THR A 113 -10.60 26.55 -0.31
N ILE A 114 -9.84 26.87 -1.35
CA ILE A 114 -9.96 26.34 -2.71
C ILE A 114 -8.76 25.45 -3.01
N ASP A 115 -8.99 24.28 -3.61
CA ASP A 115 -7.92 23.46 -4.17
C ASP A 115 -8.00 23.44 -5.69
N ASP A 116 -7.19 24.29 -6.32
CA ASP A 116 -7.13 24.43 -7.77
C ASP A 116 -6.32 23.32 -8.46
N HIS A 117 -5.72 22.37 -7.72
CA HIS A 117 -4.82 21.34 -8.27
C HIS A 117 -5.31 19.91 -7.99
N GLY A 118 -6.54 19.62 -8.43
CA GLY A 118 -7.18 18.31 -8.27
C GLY A 118 -6.40 17.13 -8.85
N GLN A 119 -5.48 17.34 -9.81
CA GLN A 119 -4.62 16.28 -10.36
C GLN A 119 -3.68 15.65 -9.32
N TYR A 120 -3.42 16.34 -8.22
CA TYR A 120 -2.61 15.83 -7.11
C TYR A 120 -3.45 15.23 -5.98
N MET A 121 -4.77 15.25 -6.13
CA MET A 121 -5.68 14.55 -5.23
C MET A 121 -5.71 13.07 -5.54
N ARG A 122 -5.93 12.29 -4.48
CA ARG A 122 -6.37 10.90 -4.59
C ARG A 122 -7.82 10.88 -5.07
N THR A 123 -8.25 9.73 -5.58
CA THR A 123 -9.64 9.50 -6.02
C THR A 123 -10.67 9.72 -4.91
N ASP A 124 -10.26 9.60 -3.64
CA ASP A 124 -11.10 9.86 -2.46
C ASP A 124 -11.21 11.35 -2.08
N GLY A 125 -10.62 12.26 -2.88
CA GLY A 125 -10.64 13.69 -2.63
C GLY A 125 -9.64 14.18 -1.57
N THR A 126 -8.83 13.28 -1.02
CA THR A 126 -7.74 13.64 -0.10
C THR A 126 -6.47 13.98 -0.88
N ARG A 127 -5.69 14.96 -0.42
CA ARG A 127 -4.31 15.09 -0.92
C ARG A 127 -3.54 13.86 -0.49
N HIS A 128 -2.52 13.48 -1.26
CA HIS A 128 -1.44 12.63 -0.74
C HIS A 128 -0.67 13.44 0.32
N ASP A 129 -1.32 13.68 1.45
CA ASP A 129 -0.74 14.41 2.55
C ASP A 129 0.36 13.53 3.16
N LEU A 130 1.55 14.11 3.27
CA LEU A 130 2.62 13.56 4.08
C LEU A 130 2.08 13.17 5.46
N SER A 131 1.19 13.96 6.09
CA SER A 131 0.64 13.65 7.42
C SER A 131 -0.11 12.32 7.52
N ALA A 132 -0.80 11.89 6.45
CA ALA A 132 -1.70 10.74 6.53
C ALA A 132 -1.00 9.40 6.25
N ARG A 133 0.19 9.40 5.62
CA ARG A 133 0.91 8.15 5.29
C ARG A 133 2.42 8.17 5.51
N HIS A 134 3.02 9.34 5.66
CA HIS A 134 4.45 9.52 5.97
C HIS A 134 4.62 10.78 6.80
N ALA A 135 4.05 10.83 8.02
CA ALA A 135 4.24 12.00 8.85
C ALA A 135 5.76 12.18 9.06
N VAL A 136 6.29 13.29 8.55
CA VAL A 136 7.71 13.61 8.67
C VAL A 136 8.00 13.73 10.16
N GLY A 137 8.82 12.82 10.67
CA GLY A 137 9.12 12.72 12.10
C GLY A 137 8.27 11.72 12.90
N THR A 138 7.23 11.09 12.35
CA THR A 138 6.64 9.90 12.98
C THR A 138 7.39 8.67 12.49
N VAL A 139 8.29 8.19 13.32
CA VAL A 139 8.85 6.84 13.20
C VAL A 139 7.66 5.88 13.26
N ILE A 140 7.46 5.02 12.24
CA ILE A 140 6.56 3.87 12.38
C ILE A 140 6.94 3.19 13.70
N ALA A 141 6.00 3.08 14.64
CA ALA A 141 6.34 2.71 16.00
C ALA A 141 7.12 1.38 16.00
N ALA A 142 8.32 1.38 16.59
CA ALA A 142 8.96 0.12 16.93
C ALA A 142 8.13 -0.53 18.04
N ALA A 143 7.90 -1.83 17.93
CA ALA A 143 7.31 -2.62 18.99
C ALA A 143 8.27 -3.74 19.36
N THR A 144 8.23 -4.19 20.61
CA THR A 144 8.97 -5.36 21.04
C THR A 144 8.45 -6.58 20.27
N PRO A 145 9.32 -7.38 19.63
CA PRO A 145 8.91 -8.63 19.01
C PRO A 145 8.19 -9.54 20.01
N GLY A 146 7.18 -10.28 19.54
CA GLY A 146 6.55 -11.35 20.33
C GLY A 146 7.53 -12.47 20.69
N SER A 147 7.15 -13.33 21.64
CA SER A 147 7.89 -14.56 21.87
C SER A 147 7.74 -15.52 20.68
N ILE A 148 8.74 -16.38 20.49
CA ILE A 148 8.68 -17.50 19.57
C ILE A 148 8.55 -18.76 20.42
N GLU A 149 7.46 -19.49 20.24
CA GLU A 149 7.17 -20.74 20.94
C GLU A 149 7.43 -21.96 20.05
N PRO A 150 7.63 -23.14 20.66
CA PRO A 150 7.63 -24.39 19.91
C PRO A 150 6.31 -24.62 19.19
N ASP A 151 6.37 -25.10 17.96
CA ASP A 151 5.23 -25.35 17.06
C ASP A 151 4.50 -24.07 16.60
N ASP A 152 5.14 -22.91 16.70
CA ASP A 152 4.67 -21.70 16.04
C ASP A 152 4.49 -21.95 14.54
N THR A 153 3.38 -21.44 14.01
CA THR A 153 3.10 -21.45 12.57
C THR A 153 3.72 -20.22 11.93
N ALA A 154 4.21 -20.36 10.70
CA ALA A 154 4.67 -19.21 9.92
C ALA A 154 3.50 -18.24 9.67
N ALA A 155 3.67 -16.99 10.05
CA ALA A 155 2.68 -15.95 9.83
C ALA A 155 3.37 -14.65 9.44
N GLU A 156 2.82 -13.99 8.43
CA GLU A 156 3.33 -12.70 8.00
C GLU A 156 3.21 -11.66 9.14
N GLY A 157 2.18 -11.75 9.98
CA GLY A 157 1.89 -10.77 11.05
C GLY A 157 0.98 -9.64 10.56
N VAL A 158 0.22 -9.02 11.45
CA VAL A 158 -0.71 -7.91 11.17
C VAL A 158 -0.36 -6.62 11.92
N ALA A 159 0.66 -6.64 12.78
CA ALA A 159 1.07 -5.47 13.55
C ALA A 159 1.53 -4.33 12.63
N ALA A 160 1.20 -3.10 13.01
CA ALA A 160 1.58 -1.89 12.27
C ALA A 160 3.00 -1.38 12.60
N SER A 161 3.77 -2.13 13.41
CA SER A 161 5.13 -1.75 13.77
C SER A 161 6.12 -1.98 12.63
N VAL A 162 7.31 -1.37 12.71
CA VAL A 162 8.41 -1.74 11.80
C VAL A 162 8.67 -3.23 11.91
N ALA A 163 8.79 -3.89 10.75
CA ALA A 163 8.98 -5.34 10.60
C ALA A 163 7.86 -6.24 11.15
N ARG A 164 6.72 -5.68 11.60
CA ARG A 164 5.58 -6.39 12.22
C ARG A 164 6.01 -7.23 13.43
N SER A 165 5.76 -6.73 14.64
CA SER A 165 6.22 -7.39 15.88
C SER A 165 5.64 -8.79 16.11
N ASP A 166 4.57 -9.13 15.40
CA ASP A 166 3.90 -10.42 15.40
C ASP A 166 4.25 -11.30 14.18
N HIS A 167 5.26 -10.91 13.39
CA HIS A 167 5.81 -11.77 12.36
C HIS A 167 6.54 -12.97 12.99
N THR A 168 6.17 -14.18 12.57
CA THR A 168 6.75 -15.43 13.08
C THR A 168 7.22 -16.34 11.95
N HIS A 169 8.28 -17.10 12.23
CA HIS A 169 8.70 -18.22 11.39
C HIS A 169 8.12 -19.52 11.96
N GLY A 170 7.87 -20.48 11.08
CA GLY A 170 7.47 -21.82 11.52
C GLY A 170 8.59 -22.48 12.34
N ASN A 171 8.28 -22.90 13.56
CA ASN A 171 9.25 -23.55 14.46
C ASN A 171 8.75 -24.96 14.84
N THR A 172 8.61 -25.82 13.85
CA THR A 172 8.03 -27.16 14.03
C THR A 172 8.91 -28.03 14.92
N THR A 173 8.31 -28.65 15.93
CA THR A 173 8.90 -29.74 16.69
C THR A 173 8.37 -31.09 16.23
N ALA A 174 9.10 -32.15 16.51
CA ALA A 174 8.69 -33.52 16.18
C ALA A 174 8.74 -34.42 17.41
N ALA A 175 7.94 -35.49 17.38
CA ALA A 175 8.00 -36.54 18.37
C ALA A 175 9.36 -37.26 18.32
N ALA A 176 9.76 -37.82 19.46
CA ALA A 176 10.92 -38.69 19.56
C ALA A 176 10.80 -39.90 18.62
N GLY A 177 11.88 -40.21 17.91
CA GLY A 177 11.98 -41.47 17.18
C GLY A 177 11.99 -42.68 18.12
N THR A 178 11.83 -43.88 17.58
CA THR A 178 12.10 -45.11 18.35
C THR A 178 13.62 -45.32 18.44
N ILE A 179 14.10 -45.78 19.60
CA ILE A 179 15.45 -46.33 19.74
C ILE A 179 15.33 -47.85 19.71
N GLN A 180 16.20 -48.52 18.96
CA GLN A 180 16.27 -49.98 18.88
C GLN A 180 17.64 -50.49 19.36
N PRO A 181 17.73 -51.74 19.81
CA PRO A 181 19.01 -52.41 19.99
C PRO A 181 19.82 -52.38 18.69
N ASP A 182 21.13 -52.14 18.82
CA ASP A 182 22.11 -52.14 17.71
C ASP A 182 21.83 -51.13 16.59
N ASP A 183 21.06 -50.06 16.88
CA ASP A 183 20.91 -48.93 15.96
C ASP A 183 22.29 -48.38 15.54
N THR A 184 22.52 -48.36 14.23
CA THR A 184 23.77 -47.86 13.67
C THR A 184 23.83 -46.34 13.80
N ALA A 185 24.97 -45.82 14.26
CA ALA A 185 25.19 -44.38 14.31
C ALA A 185 25.06 -43.76 12.91
N ALA A 186 24.16 -42.80 12.76
CA ALA A 186 23.93 -42.07 11.52
C ALA A 186 23.77 -40.56 11.80
N GLU A 187 24.07 -39.73 10.80
CA GLU A 187 23.76 -38.31 10.86
C GLU A 187 22.23 -38.09 10.81
N GLY A 188 21.74 -37.14 11.60
CA GLY A 188 20.32 -36.79 11.61
C GLY A 188 19.90 -36.02 10.36
N VAL A 189 18.72 -36.35 9.80
CA VAL A 189 18.14 -35.67 8.62
C VAL A 189 16.92 -34.78 8.95
N ALA A 190 16.56 -34.66 10.23
CA ALA A 190 15.40 -33.90 10.65
C ALA A 190 15.61 -32.38 10.43
N THR A 191 14.57 -31.70 9.97
CA THR A 191 14.52 -30.23 9.83
C THR A 191 13.76 -29.56 10.98
N SER A 192 13.30 -30.34 11.96
CA SER A 192 12.56 -29.88 13.14
C SER A 192 13.46 -29.77 14.38
N PHE A 193 13.01 -28.99 15.36
CA PHE A 193 13.70 -28.85 16.64
C PHE A 193 13.25 -29.92 17.64
N SER A 194 14.14 -30.23 18.59
CA SER A 194 13.82 -31.08 19.75
C SER A 194 13.45 -30.23 20.94
N ARG A 195 12.38 -30.60 21.66
CA ARG A 195 11.97 -29.94 22.91
C ARG A 195 12.91 -30.32 24.06
N SER A 196 12.98 -29.48 25.09
CA SER A 196 13.82 -29.73 26.28
C SER A 196 13.38 -30.95 27.09
N ASP A 197 12.10 -31.35 26.99
CA ASP A 197 11.51 -32.53 27.61
C ASP A 197 11.38 -33.73 26.65
N HIS A 198 12.12 -33.73 25.54
CA HIS A 198 12.18 -34.83 24.59
C HIS A 198 12.58 -36.12 25.31
N LYS A 199 11.75 -37.16 25.17
CA LYS A 199 11.99 -38.49 25.75
C LYS A 199 11.66 -39.61 24.79
N HIS A 200 12.42 -40.70 24.86
CA HIS A 200 12.13 -41.95 24.17
C HIS A 200 11.34 -42.89 25.08
N ALA A 201 10.32 -43.55 24.52
CA ALA A 201 9.60 -44.61 25.19
C ALA A 201 10.37 -45.93 25.01
N ILE A 202 11.19 -46.31 26.00
CA ILE A 202 11.94 -47.57 25.99
C ILE A 202 11.15 -48.61 26.79
N VAL A 203 10.44 -49.49 26.08
CA VAL A 203 9.63 -50.56 26.68
C VAL A 203 10.36 -51.88 26.55
N ALA A 204 10.49 -52.60 27.66
CA ALA A 204 10.96 -53.97 27.66
C ALA A 204 9.80 -54.92 27.29
N ASP A 205 10.08 -55.92 26.47
CA ASP A 205 9.08 -56.93 26.10
C ASP A 205 9.02 -58.07 27.13
N THR A 206 8.00 -58.91 27.02
CA THR A 206 7.80 -60.07 27.89
C THR A 206 8.88 -61.11 27.64
N ALA A 207 9.42 -61.69 28.71
CA ALA A 207 10.44 -62.73 28.62
C ALA A 207 9.92 -63.94 27.82
N ALA A 208 10.71 -64.39 26.85
CA ALA A 208 10.44 -65.61 26.10
C ALA A 208 10.95 -66.84 26.87
N ALA A 209 10.40 -68.01 26.53
CA ALA A 209 10.91 -69.29 27.03
C ALA A 209 12.33 -69.55 26.49
N ILE A 210 13.13 -70.30 27.26
CA ILE A 210 14.48 -70.69 26.85
C ILE A 210 14.36 -71.73 25.73
N SER A 211 14.65 -71.32 24.49
CA SER A 211 14.58 -72.20 23.32
C SER A 211 15.69 -71.89 22.32
N GLY A 212 16.87 -72.50 22.47
CA GLY A 212 17.93 -72.37 21.47
C GLY A 212 19.36 -72.52 21.99
N THR A 213 20.30 -72.31 21.07
CA THR A 213 21.75 -72.15 21.28
C THR A 213 22.10 -70.68 21.50
N ALA A 214 23.31 -70.37 21.99
CA ALA A 214 23.79 -68.99 22.20
C ALA A 214 24.08 -68.25 20.88
N ALA A 215 23.02 -67.84 20.17
CA ALA A 215 23.07 -66.93 19.04
C ALA A 215 22.55 -65.55 19.45
N GLU A 216 23.00 -64.51 18.73
CA GLU A 216 22.45 -63.17 18.88
C GLU A 216 20.95 -63.17 18.51
N GLY A 217 20.14 -62.48 19.33
CA GLY A 217 18.70 -62.38 19.12
C GLY A 217 18.34 -61.25 18.15
N SER A 218 17.16 -61.32 17.54
CA SER A 218 16.64 -60.29 16.63
C SER A 218 15.58 -59.39 17.28
N ALA A 219 15.58 -59.28 18.61
CA ALA A 219 14.58 -58.53 19.35
C ALA A 219 14.78 -57.02 19.20
N THR A 220 13.67 -56.30 19.05
CA THR A 220 13.61 -54.83 18.92
C THR A 220 13.42 -54.12 20.27
N SER A 221 13.33 -54.88 21.36
CA SER A 221 13.13 -54.40 22.72
C SER A 221 14.37 -54.67 23.57
N PHE A 222 14.59 -53.81 24.57
CA PHE A 222 15.66 -54.00 25.53
C PHE A 222 15.21 -54.93 26.66
N ALA A 223 16.10 -55.81 27.11
CA ALA A 223 15.90 -56.57 28.33
C ALA A 223 16.28 -55.72 29.56
N ARG A 224 15.62 -55.95 30.69
CA ARG A 224 16.05 -55.35 31.96
C ARG A 224 17.32 -56.03 32.45
N SER A 225 18.16 -55.26 33.14
CA SER A 225 19.41 -55.79 33.73
C SER A 225 19.16 -56.84 34.81
N ASP A 226 17.98 -56.87 35.40
CA ASP A 226 17.57 -57.80 36.47
C ASP A 226 16.67 -58.94 35.93
N HIS A 227 16.71 -59.24 34.63
CA HIS A 227 16.00 -60.39 34.11
C HIS A 227 16.60 -61.70 34.64
N ASP A 228 15.72 -62.66 34.94
CA ASP A 228 16.10 -63.99 35.39
C ASP A 228 15.54 -65.05 34.43
N HIS A 229 16.27 -66.16 34.33
CA HIS A 229 15.85 -67.32 33.60
C HIS A 229 15.16 -68.29 34.55
N SER A 230 13.86 -68.49 34.37
CA SER A 230 13.15 -69.56 35.07
C SER A 230 13.59 -70.91 34.51
N TYR A 231 14.60 -71.50 35.13
CA TYR A 231 14.94 -72.91 34.97
C TYR A 231 13.93 -73.72 35.78
N GLY A 232 12.69 -73.83 35.27
CA GLY A 232 11.61 -74.55 35.96
C GLY A 232 12.12 -75.85 36.57
N ALA A 233 11.93 -76.01 37.89
CA ALA A 233 12.42 -77.12 38.73
C ALA A 233 13.58 -77.90 38.08
N ALA A 234 14.77 -77.29 38.03
CA ALA A 234 15.95 -77.88 37.38
C ALA A 234 16.06 -79.37 37.69
N SER A 235 15.66 -80.20 36.74
CA SER A 235 15.93 -81.62 36.73
C SER A 235 17.43 -81.74 36.56
N ILE A 236 18.15 -81.90 37.67
CA ILE A 236 19.45 -82.56 37.61
C ILE A 236 19.18 -83.87 36.88
N PRO A 237 19.71 -84.11 35.66
CA PRO A 237 19.57 -85.42 35.04
C PRO A 237 20.16 -86.41 36.04
N GLY A 238 19.38 -87.41 36.46
CA GLY A 238 19.73 -88.29 37.58
C GLY A 238 21.12 -88.93 37.48
N SER A 239 21.73 -88.93 36.30
CA SER A 239 23.12 -89.34 36.05
C SER A 239 24.17 -88.55 36.84
N ALA A 240 23.97 -87.25 37.13
CA ALA A 240 24.94 -86.46 37.90
C ALA A 240 24.86 -86.72 39.41
N LEU A 241 23.68 -87.14 39.92
CA LEU A 241 23.53 -87.53 41.33
C LEU A 241 24.09 -88.93 41.60
N MET A 242 24.06 -89.81 40.59
CA MET A 242 24.59 -91.16 40.70
C MET A 242 26.12 -91.20 40.83
N ASP A 243 26.87 -90.28 40.21
CA ASP A 243 28.34 -90.28 40.29
C ASP A 243 28.87 -89.84 41.67
N ALA A 244 28.17 -88.91 42.33
CA ALA A 244 28.50 -88.47 43.69
C ALA A 244 28.22 -89.55 44.76
N ILE A 245 27.13 -90.32 44.59
CA ILE A 245 26.76 -91.41 45.51
C ILE A 245 27.66 -92.64 45.30
N VAL A 246 28.00 -92.98 44.05
CA VAL A 246 28.89 -94.11 43.74
C VAL A 246 30.33 -93.84 44.21
N THR A 247 30.79 -92.60 44.18
CA THR A 247 32.14 -92.24 44.65
C THR A 247 32.26 -92.33 46.18
N MET A 248 31.22 -91.98 46.94
CA MET A 248 31.21 -92.20 48.40
C MET A 248 31.02 -93.67 48.80
N ALA A 249 30.28 -94.46 48.02
CA ALA A 249 30.10 -95.89 48.25
C ALA A 249 31.35 -96.75 47.97
N LYS A 250 32.38 -96.21 47.32
CA LYS A 250 33.67 -96.88 47.07
C LYS A 250 34.76 -96.61 48.12
N LEU A 251 34.48 -95.80 49.14
CA LEU A 251 35.44 -95.44 50.20
C LEU A 251 35.00 -95.88 51.61
N ALA A 252 34.00 -96.75 51.73
CA ALA A 252 33.57 -97.37 52.99
C ALA A 252 33.76 -98.89 52.96
#